data_AF-A0A520Z7A8-F1
#
_entry.id   AF-A0A520Z7A8-F1
#
_cell.length_a   1.000
_cell.length_b   1.000
_cell.length_c   1.000
_cell.angle_alpha   90.00
_cell.angle_beta   90.00
_cell.angle_gamma   90.00
#
_symmetry.space_group_name_H-M   'P 1'
#
loop_
_entity.id
_entity.type
_entity.pdbx_description
1 polymer ?
#
loop_
_entity_poly.entity_id
_entity_poly.type
_entity_poly.pdbx_seq_one_letter_code
_entity_poly.pdbx_strand_id
1 'polypeptide(L)'
;MLQVIETKNKIREYILESTFDDVENITDETLIFEKGVLDSMGLLFLIEFLKEEFGITTNDDELVVENFESINNIVAFIENKL
;
A
#
# COMPACT_ATOMS: atom_id res chain seq x y z
N MET A 1 9.15 -15.12 -6.48
CA MET A 1 10.13 -14.66 -5.47
C MET A 1 10.79 -13.32 -5.80
N LEU A 2 11.16 -13.03 -7.06
CA LEU A 2 11.71 -11.70 -7.44
C LEU A 2 10.65 -10.57 -7.47
N GLN A 3 9.44 -10.85 -7.94
CA GLN A 3 8.36 -9.86 -8.02
C GLN A 3 7.93 -9.28 -6.67
N VAL A 4 7.88 -10.09 -5.60
CA VAL A 4 7.37 -9.65 -4.28
C VAL A 4 8.23 -8.55 -3.67
N ILE A 5 9.54 -8.66 -3.84
CA ILE A 5 10.52 -7.70 -3.32
C ILE A 5 10.38 -6.38 -4.10
N GLU A 6 10.20 -6.44 -5.42
CA GLU A 6 9.97 -5.27 -6.26
C GLU A 6 8.64 -4.57 -5.91
N THR A 7 7.55 -5.32 -5.77
CA THR A 7 6.25 -4.78 -5.35
C THR A 7 6.37 -4.08 -4.00
N LYS A 8 6.97 -4.74 -3.00
CA LYS A 8 7.16 -4.15 -1.68
C LYS A 8 7.98 -2.85 -1.73
N ASN A 9 9.05 -2.82 -2.52
CA ASN A 9 9.86 -1.61 -2.67
C ASN A 9 9.08 -0.48 -3.32
N LYS A 10 8.31 -0.74 -4.38
CA LYS A 10 7.44 0.27 -5.02
C LYS A 10 6.40 0.84 -4.06
N ILE A 11 5.75 -0.01 -3.27
CA ILE A 11 4.76 0.45 -2.27
C ILE A 11 5.44 1.28 -1.19
N ARG A 12 6.64 0.88 -0.75
CA ARG A 12 7.42 1.65 0.21
C ARG A 12 7.79 3.03 -0.33
N GLU A 13 8.26 3.10 -1.58
CA GLU A 13 8.58 4.35 -2.28
C GLU A 13 7.34 5.24 -2.45
N TYR A 14 6.19 4.67 -2.80
CA TYR A 14 4.95 5.42 -2.90
C TYR A 14 4.52 6.02 -1.55
N ILE A 15 4.61 5.24 -0.46
CA ILE A 15 4.30 5.72 0.90
C ILE A 15 5.31 6.79 1.32
N LEU A 16 6.60 6.63 0.97
CA LEU A 16 7.66 7.63 1.17
C LEU A 16 7.34 8.96 0.47
N GLU A 17 6.91 8.90 -0.79
CA GLU A 17 6.55 10.11 -1.55
C GLU A 17 5.25 10.75 -1.05
N SER A 18 4.33 9.93 -0.55
CA SER A 18 3.04 10.38 -0.03
C SER A 18 3.12 10.96 1.39
N THR A 19 4.22 10.75 2.10
CA THR A 19 4.42 11.22 3.48
C THR A 19 5.60 12.19 3.58
N PHE A 20 5.51 13.16 4.49
CA PHE A 20 6.61 14.09 4.79
C PHE A 20 7.49 13.63 5.96
N ASP A 21 7.19 12.48 6.56
CA ASP A 21 7.86 11.93 7.74
C ASP A 21 9.05 11.01 7.41
N ASP A 22 10.01 10.92 8.34
CA ASP A 22 11.14 10.00 8.25
C ASP A 22 10.67 8.54 8.40
N VAL A 23 10.50 7.88 7.25
CA VAL A 23 10.03 6.49 7.09
C VAL A 23 10.95 5.43 7.68
N GLU A 24 12.10 5.78 8.25
CA GLU A 24 12.98 4.83 8.97
C GLU A 24 12.23 4.06 10.09
N ASN A 25 11.10 4.58 10.57
CA ASN A 25 10.25 3.93 11.57
C ASN A 25 8.99 3.23 11.00
N ILE A 26 8.82 3.12 9.69
CA ILE A 26 7.72 2.34 9.08
C ILE A 26 8.26 0.96 8.70
N THR A 27 7.76 -0.05 9.39
CA THR A 27 8.02 -1.45 9.10
C THR A 27 6.91 -2.02 8.22
N ASP A 28 7.12 -3.21 7.70
CA ASP A 28 6.16 -3.81 6.76
C ASP A 28 4.81 -4.18 7.43
N GLU A 29 4.80 -4.26 8.77
CA GLU A 29 3.62 -4.52 9.61
C GLU A 29 3.06 -3.24 10.25
N THR A 30 3.67 -2.09 9.98
CA THR A 30 3.22 -0.83 10.56
C THR A 30 1.87 -0.43 10.01
N LEU A 31 0.94 -0.15 10.92
CA LEU A 31 -0.39 0.37 10.62
C LEU A 31 -0.28 1.83 10.12
N ILE A 32 -0.21 1.99 8.80
CA ILE A 32 0.02 3.28 8.14
C ILE A 32 -1.14 4.25 8.32
N PHE A 33 -2.39 3.77 8.42
CA PHE A 33 -3.53 4.62 8.74
C PHE A 33 -3.57 5.02 10.22
N GLU A 34 -3.26 4.10 11.14
CA GLU A 34 -3.24 4.43 12.58
C GLU A 34 -2.11 5.39 12.95
N LYS A 35 -0.94 5.25 12.30
CA LYS A 35 0.16 6.21 12.45
C LYS A 35 -0.12 7.57 11.80
N GLY A 36 -1.18 7.70 11.00
CA GLY A 36 -1.45 8.92 10.23
C GLY A 36 -0.50 9.15 9.05
N VAL A 37 0.13 8.09 8.55
CA VAL A 37 0.99 8.14 7.35
C VAL A 37 0.13 8.31 6.10
N LEU A 38 -1.01 7.62 6.07
CA LEU A 38 -2.02 7.70 5.03
C LEU A 38 -3.38 7.98 5.67
N ASP A 39 -4.14 8.88 5.06
CA ASP A 39 -5.54 9.16 5.42
C ASP A 39 -6.51 8.44 4.46
N SER A 40 -7.81 8.57 4.70
CA SER A 40 -8.86 8.02 3.83
C SER A 40 -8.76 8.48 2.36
N MET A 41 -8.20 9.68 2.10
CA MET A 41 -7.93 10.15 0.75
C MET A 41 -6.68 9.49 0.15
N GLY A 42 -5.67 9.23 0.98
CA GLY A 42 -4.47 8.52 0.60
C GLY A 42 -4.76 7.08 0.16
N LEU A 43 -5.73 6.41 0.79
CA LEU A 43 -6.20 5.09 0.36
C LEU A 43 -6.65 5.12 -1.10
N LEU A 44 -7.49 6.09 -1.48
CA LEU A 44 -8.00 6.22 -2.85
C LEU A 44 -6.86 6.42 -3.86
N PHE A 45 -5.86 7.24 -3.52
CA PHE A 45 -4.68 7.42 -4.36
C PHE A 45 -3.83 6.15 -4.46
N LEU A 46 -3.69 5.40 -3.37
CA LEU A 46 -3.00 4.12 -3.36
C LEU A 46 -3.70 3.14 -4.32
N ILE A 47 -5.02 3.06 -4.29
CA ILE A 47 -5.78 2.18 -5.19
C ILE A 47 -5.59 2.56 -6.66
N GLU A 48 -5.61 3.86 -6.97
CA GLU A 48 -5.35 4.31 -8.35
C GLU A 48 -3.90 4.00 -8.76
N PHE A 49 -2.93 4.19 -7.85
CA PHE A 49 -1.54 3.78 -8.08
C PHE A 49 -1.42 2.28 -8.35
N LEU A 50 -2.10 1.43 -7.56
CA LEU A 50 -2.10 -0.02 -7.77
C LEU A 50 -2.67 -0.40 -9.14
N LYS A 51 -3.71 0.31 -9.57
CA LYS A 51 -4.35 0.11 -10.87
C LYS A 51 -3.46 0.57 -12.01
N GLU A 52 -2.78 1.70 -11.90
CA GLU A 52 -1.88 2.21 -12.94
C GLU A 52 -0.56 1.41 -13.03
N GLU A 53 0.06 1.11 -11.89
CA GLU A 53 1.36 0.43 -11.85
C GLU A 53 1.29 -1.09 -12.03
N PHE A 54 0.24 -1.72 -11.51
CA PHE A 54 0.10 -3.19 -11.51
C PHE A 54 -1.11 -3.68 -12.32
N GLY A 55 -1.99 -2.80 -12.80
CA GLY A 55 -3.20 -3.19 -13.51
C GLY A 55 -4.29 -3.78 -12.60
N ILE A 56 -4.18 -3.59 -11.29
CA ILE A 56 -5.07 -4.23 -10.30
C ILE A 56 -6.28 -3.36 -10.04
N THR A 57 -7.47 -3.95 -10.18
CA THR A 57 -8.74 -3.28 -9.85
C THR A 57 -9.25 -3.77 -8.51
N THR A 58 -9.59 -2.81 -7.64
CA THR A 58 -10.16 -3.08 -6.31
C THR A 58 -11.67 -2.88 -6.37
N ASN A 59 -12.43 -3.83 -5.84
CA ASN A 59 -13.89 -3.72 -5.73
C ASN A 59 -14.29 -3.03 -4.42
N ASP A 60 -15.52 -2.50 -4.34
CA ASP A 60 -16.01 -1.80 -3.14
C ASP A 60 -15.92 -2.66 -1.86
N ASP A 61 -16.14 -3.96 -1.97
CA ASP A 61 -16.03 -4.91 -0.84
C ASP A 61 -14.58 -5.12 -0.37
N GLU A 62 -13.61 -4.83 -1.23
CA GLU A 62 -12.18 -4.96 -0.97
C GLU A 62 -11.54 -3.65 -0.50
N LEU A 63 -12.25 -2.52 -0.65
CA LEU A 63 -11.88 -1.17 -0.20
C LEU A 63 -11.98 -1.01 1.32
N VAL A 64 -11.48 -1.98 2.06
CA VAL A 64 -11.42 -1.96 3.52
C VAL A 64 -10.02 -1.61 3.98
N VAL A 65 -9.94 -0.77 5.02
CA VAL A 65 -8.67 -0.32 5.59
C VAL A 65 -7.77 -1.50 5.97
N GLU A 66 -8.35 -2.60 6.47
CA GLU A 66 -7.63 -3.83 6.83
C GLU A 66 -6.80 -4.40 5.66
N ASN A 67 -7.24 -4.27 4.41
CA ASN A 67 -6.47 -4.75 3.25
C ASN A 67 -5.27 -3.86 2.90
N PHE A 68 -5.29 -2.60 3.35
CA PHE A 68 -4.30 -1.60 2.99
C PHE A 68 -3.56 -1.02 4.20
N GLU A 69 -3.83 -1.52 5.40
CA GLU A 69 -3.33 -0.94 6.66
C GLU A 69 -1.85 -1.11 6.87
N SER A 70 -1.20 -2.02 6.14
CA SER A 70 0.24 -2.24 6.21
C SER A 70 0.80 -2.58 4.84
N ILE A 71 2.11 -2.40 4.65
CA ILE A 71 2.79 -2.76 3.40
C ILE A 71 2.62 -4.25 3.12
N ASN A 72 2.69 -5.11 4.13
CA ASN A 72 2.45 -6.54 3.97
C ASN A 72 1.04 -6.85 3.47
N ASN A 73 0.01 -6.18 4.00
CA ASN A 73 -1.38 -6.41 3.56
C ASN A 73 -1.57 -5.95 2.11
N ILE A 74 -1.00 -4.81 1.75
CA ILE A 74 -1.03 -4.29 0.37
C ILE A 74 -0.33 -5.26 -0.59
N VAL A 75 0.86 -5.74 -0.23
CA VAL A 75 1.62 -6.70 -1.05
C VAL A 75 0.83 -8.00 -1.17
N ALA A 76 0.26 -8.52 -0.07
CA ALA A 76 -0.56 -9.72 -0.10
C ALA A 76 -1.83 -9.55 -0.95
N PHE A 77 -2.46 -8.37 -0.90
CA PHE A 77 -3.60 -8.03 -1.75
C PHE A 77 -3.21 -8.05 -3.23
N ILE A 78 -2.07 -7.44 -3.57
CA ILE A 78 -1.51 -7.45 -4.93
C ILE A 78 -1.22 -8.87 -5.40
N GLU A 79 -0.56 -9.68 -4.58
CA GLU A 79 -0.20 -11.06 -4.91
C GLU A 79 -1.42 -11.95 -5.12
N ASN A 80 -2.53 -11.71 -4.41
CA ASN A 80 -3.77 -12.46 -4.64
C ASN A 80 -4.47 -12.08 -5.95
N LYS A 81 -4.12 -10.94 -6.56
CA LYS A 81 -4.75 -10.40 -7.78
C LYS A 81 -3.94 -10.67 -9.06
N LEU A 82 -2.62 -10.88 -8.93
CA LEU A 82 -1.70 -11.22 -10.04
C LEU A 82 -1.82 -12.70 -10.45
#